data_AF-A0A2V8T7D5-F1
#
_entry.id   AF-A0A2V8T7D5-F1
#
_cell.length_a   1.000
_cell.length_b   1.000
_cell.length_c   1.000
_cell.angle_alpha   90.00
_cell.angle_beta   90.00
_cell.angle_gamma   90.00
#
_symmetry.space_group_name_H-M   'P 1'
#
loop_
_entity.id
_entity.type
_entity.pdbx_description
1 polymer ?
#
loop_
_entity_poly.entity_id
_entity_poly.type
_entity_poly.pdbx_seq_one_letter_code
_entity_poly.pdbx_strand_id
1 'polypeptide(L)'
;MVRYIREGWVHGNAAGNFWGDTGFPTISSDWDQPSNSFAARLTNTLSSTSVNEFLNQEIASKFPTVFPKPAGVGLPTLWGTDGFPSLWHQAPWNNHEDLFIWKDDFSKVQGAHDIKFGGLVSHNIKNEVANGANGFAAACWTNTHTGSAIAELLVKDIPLGCYSEISALGLGAGRWHDFEFFGNDTWKIRPRMTLNLGMRWSRYSPAYANDNRISNYIPSLYNGRDPLSGLVKADDAARAGLGRSLVKPYNKGYQPRVGLAWDVFGDGKTALRMGFGRFMGRANVIEDILRMTNNPPWTTTVTSNWGGDGASRLSDDPTFRSLDTITPGLRNNVAGVGTGTGFNAVSPNFRPPDSYQWNLTVSREIIQHTVLEVSYVGNEGHHIWRRGVNFNDVLPQNRLTVARAFVDPTHNLPAGTTLSQLVTNSRRFPNLGPITMSESTGNSN
;
A
#
# COMPACT_ATOMS: atom_id res chain seq x y z
N MET A 1 12.13 21.27 36.65
CA MET A 1 12.52 20.07 35.89
C MET A 1 11.30 19.61 35.12
N VAL A 2 11.23 19.95 33.84
CA VAL A 2 10.21 19.47 32.88
C VAL A 2 10.98 19.20 31.60
N ARG A 3 10.88 17.98 31.08
CA ARG A 3 11.54 17.55 29.84
C ARG A 3 10.48 17.49 28.75
N TYR A 4 10.70 18.24 27.67
CA TYR A 4 9.94 18.19 26.42
C TYR A 4 10.84 17.57 25.36
N ILE A 5 10.34 16.56 24.64
CA ILE A 5 11.05 15.92 23.53
C ILE A 5 10.31 16.28 22.24
N ARG A 6 11.06 16.85 21.28
CA ARG A 6 10.63 17.18 19.92
C ARG A 6 11.43 16.29 18.98
N GLU A 7 10.80 15.29 18.38
CA GLU A 7 11.39 14.52 17.29
C GLU A 7 10.86 15.05 15.95
N GLY A 8 11.76 15.21 14.98
CA GLY A 8 11.46 15.49 13.58
C GLY A 8 12.37 14.61 12.73
N TRP A 9 11.81 14.02 11.69
CA TRP A 9 12.56 13.19 10.74
C TRP A 9 12.44 13.81 9.34
N VAL A 10 13.58 14.08 8.73
CA VAL A 10 13.68 14.48 7.33
C VAL A 10 13.84 13.21 6.51
N HIS A 11 12.90 12.95 5.61
CA HIS A 11 13.04 11.86 4.65
C HIS A 11 13.97 12.32 3.51
N GLY A 12 15.27 12.08 3.67
CA GLY A 12 16.25 12.30 2.61
C GLY A 12 15.95 11.38 1.43
N ASN A 13 15.81 11.95 0.23
CA ASN A 13 15.55 11.20 -0.98
C ASN A 13 16.71 10.23 -1.26
N ALA A 14 16.44 8.93 -1.35
CA ALA A 14 17.37 7.96 -1.93
C ALA A 14 17.33 8.08 -3.47
N ALA A 15 17.77 9.21 -3.99
CA ALA A 15 18.05 9.37 -5.42
C ALA A 15 19.54 9.07 -5.64
N GLY A 16 19.85 7.79 -5.83
CA GLY A 16 21.10 7.41 -6.46
C GLY A 16 21.08 7.88 -7.91
N ASN A 17 21.78 8.97 -8.21
CA ASN A 17 22.29 9.26 -9.55
C ASN A 17 23.80 9.50 -9.40
N PHE A 18 24.56 8.41 -9.48
CA PHE A 18 25.96 8.53 -9.84
C PHE A 18 26.01 8.87 -11.34
N TRP A 19 26.66 10.00 -11.63
CA TRP A 19 27.04 10.53 -12.96
C TRP A 19 25.97 11.30 -13.73
N GLY A 20 26.11 12.63 -13.74
CA GLY A 20 25.44 13.53 -14.68
C GLY A 20 25.29 14.95 -14.15
N ASP A 21 26.22 15.84 -14.49
CA ASP A 21 26.12 17.28 -14.25
C ASP A 21 24.86 17.86 -14.89
N THR A 22 23.88 18.27 -14.09
CA THR A 22 22.82 19.19 -14.54
C THR A 22 22.68 20.35 -13.56
N GLY A 23 22.91 21.56 -14.07
CA GLY A 23 23.00 22.82 -13.30
C GLY A 23 21.65 23.47 -12.97
N PHE A 24 20.57 22.70 -12.85
CA PHE A 24 19.26 23.24 -12.46
C PHE A 24 18.68 22.40 -11.31
N PRO A 25 18.47 23.00 -10.12
CA PRO A 25 17.82 22.30 -9.03
C PRO A 25 16.37 21.99 -9.41
N THR A 26 16.01 20.72 -9.36
CA THR A 26 14.66 20.21 -9.53
C THR A 26 13.76 20.79 -8.43
N ILE A 27 12.61 21.34 -8.80
CA ILE A 27 11.54 21.66 -7.84
C ILE A 27 10.93 20.31 -7.40
N SER A 28 11.51 19.68 -6.39
CA SER A 28 10.86 18.58 -5.66
C SER A 28 10.13 19.14 -4.45
N SER A 29 8.93 18.63 -4.17
CA SER A 29 8.28 18.91 -2.89
C SER A 29 8.87 17.99 -1.83
N ASP A 30 9.87 18.47 -1.10
CA ASP A 30 10.34 17.82 0.12
C ASP A 30 9.37 18.21 1.25
N TRP A 31 8.79 17.22 1.93
CA TRP A 31 7.85 17.43 3.03
C TRP A 31 8.53 17.06 4.35
N ASP A 32 8.69 18.06 5.23
CA ASP A 32 9.22 17.91 6.58
C ASP A 32 8.07 17.98 7.59
N GLN A 33 7.99 16.97 8.48
CA GLN A 33 6.91 16.82 9.48
C GLN A 33 7.47 17.01 10.91
N PRO A 34 7.60 18.25 11.44
CA PRO A 34 7.84 18.41 12.89
C PRO A 34 6.81 19.31 13.59
N SER A 35 6.29 18.80 14.72
CA SER A 35 5.62 19.57 15.79
C SER A 35 6.51 20.73 16.30
N ASN A 36 5.98 21.79 16.93
CA ASN A 36 6.46 23.20 16.95
C ASN A 36 7.70 23.62 17.79
N SER A 37 8.45 24.64 17.32
CA SER A 37 9.20 25.70 18.07
C SER A 37 9.84 26.76 17.13
N PHE A 38 10.15 27.94 17.69
CA PHE A 38 10.46 29.24 17.05
C PHE A 38 11.96 29.64 17.08
N ALA A 39 12.47 30.28 16.02
CA ALA A 39 13.63 31.21 16.02
C ALA A 39 13.71 31.99 14.68
N ALA A 40 14.22 33.22 14.69
CA ALA A 40 14.11 34.20 13.61
C ALA A 40 15.34 34.28 12.66
N ARG A 41 15.06 34.48 11.37
CA ARG A 41 15.98 35.03 10.35
C ARG A 41 15.15 35.79 9.32
N LEU A 42 15.59 36.99 8.94
CA LEU A 42 14.83 37.89 8.07
C LEU A 42 14.87 37.43 6.61
N THR A 43 13.82 36.71 6.20
CA THR A 43 13.39 36.52 4.82
C THR A 43 11.91 36.89 4.79
N ASN A 44 11.55 37.87 3.95
CA ASN A 44 10.21 38.46 3.98
C ASN A 44 9.14 37.42 3.61
N THR A 45 8.32 37.07 4.60
CA THR A 45 7.26 36.07 4.54
C THR A 45 6.04 36.71 5.18
N LEU A 46 4.91 36.83 4.47
CA LEU A 46 3.79 37.69 4.88
C LEU A 46 2.83 37.06 5.92
N SER A 47 2.76 35.73 6.12
CA SER A 47 2.10 35.09 7.29
C SER A 47 2.35 33.58 7.39
N SER A 48 2.10 32.97 8.56
CA SER A 48 2.21 31.52 8.84
C SER A 48 0.91 30.72 8.62
N THR A 49 -0.09 31.30 7.97
CA THR A 49 -1.39 30.62 7.70
C THR A 49 -1.76 30.57 6.22
N SER A 50 -0.84 30.94 5.32
CA SER A 50 -1.13 30.96 3.89
C SER A 50 0.13 30.70 3.06
N VAL A 51 0.16 29.52 2.43
CA VAL A 51 1.01 29.28 1.26
C VAL A 51 0.35 30.01 0.08
N ASN A 52 1.14 30.59 -0.83
CA ASN A 52 0.62 31.25 -2.01
C ASN A 52 -0.09 30.22 -2.93
N GLU A 53 -1.38 30.01 -2.67
CA GLU A 53 -2.24 29.04 -3.35
C GLU A 53 -2.68 29.52 -4.73
N PHE A 54 -2.49 30.81 -5.04
CA PHE A 54 -3.04 31.44 -6.23
C PHE A 54 -2.46 30.85 -7.52
N LEU A 55 -1.14 30.61 -7.57
CA LEU A 55 -0.50 30.03 -8.76
C LEU A 55 -0.92 28.56 -8.97
N ASN A 56 -1.01 27.77 -7.90
CA ASN A 56 -1.44 26.36 -7.99
C ASN A 56 -2.91 26.25 -8.38
N GLN A 57 -3.80 27.08 -7.83
CA GLN A 57 -5.21 27.10 -8.18
C GLN A 57 -5.43 27.62 -9.61
N GLU A 58 -4.71 28.66 -10.03
CA GLU A 58 -4.81 29.22 -11.38
C GLU A 58 -4.38 28.21 -12.44
N ILE A 59 -3.18 27.63 -12.32
CA ILE A 59 -2.71 26.61 -13.28
C ILE A 59 -3.67 25.41 -13.26
N ALA A 60 -4.13 24.99 -12.09
CA ALA A 60 -4.98 23.82 -11.98
C ALA A 60 -6.43 24.08 -12.43
N SER A 61 -6.84 25.33 -12.64
CA SER A 61 -8.09 25.71 -13.29
C SER A 61 -8.01 25.67 -14.82
N LYS A 62 -6.80 25.69 -15.39
CA LYS A 62 -6.58 25.63 -16.84
C LYS A 62 -6.68 24.22 -17.41
N PHE A 63 -6.60 23.19 -16.57
CA PHE A 63 -6.82 21.82 -17.00
C PHE A 63 -8.32 21.52 -17.04
N PRO A 64 -8.90 21.20 -18.21
CA PRO A 64 -10.27 20.74 -18.28
C PRO A 64 -10.37 19.36 -17.61
N THR A 65 -11.39 19.18 -16.78
CA THR A 65 -11.69 17.94 -16.05
C THR A 65 -13.02 17.34 -16.53
N VAL A 66 -13.11 16.02 -16.53
CA VAL A 66 -14.33 15.27 -16.88
C VAL A 66 -15.35 15.43 -15.76
N PHE A 67 -14.89 15.35 -14.50
CA PHE A 67 -15.69 15.61 -13.31
C PHE A 67 -15.57 17.08 -12.85
N PRO A 68 -16.57 17.61 -12.14
CA PRO A 68 -16.43 18.92 -11.49
C PRO A 68 -15.24 18.91 -10.54
N LYS A 69 -14.32 19.86 -10.71
CA LYS A 69 -13.12 19.93 -9.88
C LYS A 69 -13.48 20.33 -8.45
N PRO A 70 -13.14 19.51 -7.42
CA PRO A 70 -13.33 19.89 -6.03
C PRO A 70 -12.40 21.05 -5.64
N ALA A 71 -12.88 21.91 -4.73
CA ALA A 71 -12.06 22.99 -4.18
C ALA A 71 -10.84 22.42 -3.41
N GLY A 72 -9.70 23.11 -3.49
CA GLY A 72 -8.47 22.70 -2.80
C GLY A 72 -7.74 21.52 -3.44
N VAL A 73 -8.12 21.03 -4.61
CA VAL A 73 -7.31 20.04 -5.34
C VAL A 73 -6.22 20.75 -6.14
N GLY A 74 -4.97 20.33 -5.97
CA GLY A 74 -3.84 20.88 -6.73
C GLY A 74 -3.81 20.47 -8.21
N LEU A 75 -2.64 20.55 -8.83
CA LEU A 75 -2.46 20.30 -10.26
C LEU A 75 -2.62 18.81 -10.62
N PRO A 76 -2.98 18.43 -11.85
CA PRO A 76 -2.93 17.02 -12.24
C PRO A 76 -1.50 16.47 -12.13
N THR A 77 -1.37 15.20 -11.73
CA THR A 77 -0.10 14.49 -11.80
C THR A 77 0.26 14.24 -13.25
N LEU A 78 1.46 14.63 -13.64
CA LEU A 78 2.03 14.36 -14.95
C LEU A 78 3.21 13.41 -14.79
N TRP A 79 3.07 12.18 -15.30
CA TRP A 79 4.14 11.20 -15.31
C TRP A 79 5.20 11.58 -16.35
N GLY A 80 6.45 11.67 -15.90
CA GLY A 80 7.57 12.08 -16.73
C GLY A 80 7.91 11.07 -17.83
N THR A 81 8.51 11.57 -18.90
CA THR A 81 9.15 10.81 -19.97
C THR A 81 10.35 11.62 -20.49
N ASP A 82 11.17 11.07 -21.39
CA ASP A 82 12.32 11.75 -22.01
C ASP A 82 13.37 12.26 -21.02
N GLY A 83 13.54 11.58 -19.89
CA GLY A 83 14.48 11.98 -18.83
C GLY A 83 13.99 13.16 -17.98
N PHE A 84 12.78 13.67 -18.21
CA PHE A 84 12.15 14.64 -17.31
C PHE A 84 11.54 13.96 -16.09
N PRO A 85 11.66 14.56 -14.90
CA PRO A 85 10.96 14.07 -13.72
C PRO A 85 9.44 14.24 -13.89
N SER A 86 8.67 13.37 -13.25
CA SER A 86 7.22 13.56 -13.13
C SER A 86 6.92 14.89 -12.44
N LEU A 87 5.95 15.66 -12.96
CA LEU A 87 5.38 16.78 -12.24
C LEU A 87 4.21 16.26 -11.42
N TRP A 88 4.45 15.97 -10.15
CA TRP A 88 3.45 15.41 -9.26
C TRP A 88 3.54 16.10 -7.89
N HIS A 89 2.44 16.12 -7.18
CA HIS A 89 2.36 16.73 -5.86
C HIS A 89 1.35 15.98 -5.00
N GLN A 90 1.61 15.88 -3.70
CA GLN A 90 0.67 15.22 -2.78
C GLN A 90 -0.34 16.20 -2.17
N ALA A 91 -0.06 17.50 -2.21
CA ALA A 91 -0.75 18.48 -1.41
C ALA A 91 -1.91 19.22 -2.08
N PRO A 92 -2.92 19.65 -1.31
CA PRO A 92 -3.09 19.37 0.12
C PRO A 92 -3.46 17.91 0.35
N TRP A 93 -2.85 17.29 1.37
CA TRP A 93 -3.17 15.94 1.80
C TRP A 93 -3.59 15.95 3.25
N ASN A 94 -4.85 15.61 3.51
CA ASN A 94 -5.37 15.51 4.86
C ASN A 94 -5.21 14.07 5.36
N ASN A 95 -4.41 13.92 6.41
CA ASN A 95 -4.14 12.65 7.08
C ASN A 95 -4.11 12.90 8.59
N HIS A 96 -4.89 12.14 9.33
CA HIS A 96 -5.03 12.26 10.78
C HIS A 96 -5.08 10.87 11.42
N GLU A 97 -4.31 10.65 12.48
CA GLU A 97 -4.26 9.38 13.20
C GLU A 97 -4.29 9.60 14.72
N ASP A 98 -5.24 8.95 15.39
CA ASP A 98 -5.30 8.86 16.85
C ASP A 98 -5.12 7.41 17.29
N LEU A 99 -4.24 7.19 18.27
CA LEU A 99 -4.07 5.90 18.93
C LEU A 99 -4.40 6.02 20.42
N PHE A 100 -5.37 5.25 20.86
CA PHE A 100 -5.69 5.06 22.27
C PHE A 100 -5.23 3.67 22.68
N ILE A 101 -4.28 3.59 23.62
CA ILE A 101 -3.68 2.33 24.06
C ILE A 101 -3.88 2.19 25.56
N TRP A 102 -4.51 1.09 25.97
CA TRP A 102 -4.59 0.64 27.35
C TRP A 102 -3.73 -0.60 27.51
N LYS A 103 -2.82 -0.57 28.48
CA LYS A 103 -1.85 -1.65 28.70
C LYS A 103 -1.67 -1.88 30.19
N ASP A 104 -1.54 -3.15 30.56
CA ASP A 104 -1.15 -3.57 31.90
C ASP A 104 -0.12 -4.70 31.82
N ASP A 105 0.86 -4.66 32.70
CA ASP A 105 1.94 -5.64 32.79
C ASP A 105 2.20 -5.97 34.27
N PHE A 106 2.10 -7.25 34.60
CA PHE A 106 2.42 -7.78 35.90
C PHE A 106 3.67 -8.65 35.83
N SER A 107 4.54 -8.54 36.82
CA SER A 107 5.70 -9.41 36.99
C SER A 107 5.88 -9.84 38.43
N LYS A 108 6.19 -11.12 38.65
CA LYS A 108 6.49 -11.66 39.97
C LYS A 108 7.55 -12.75 39.89
N VAL A 109 8.54 -12.63 40.77
CA VAL A 109 9.49 -13.72 41.04
C VAL A 109 8.95 -14.54 42.21
N GLN A 110 8.80 -15.84 42.01
CA GLN A 110 8.36 -16.78 43.03
C GLN A 110 9.18 -18.07 42.93
N GLY A 111 10.08 -18.27 43.91
CA GLY A 111 10.97 -19.43 43.92
C GLY A 111 11.86 -19.47 42.67
N ALA A 112 11.73 -20.55 41.88
CA ALA A 112 12.51 -20.76 40.66
C ALA A 112 11.90 -20.10 39.40
N HIS A 113 10.76 -19.41 39.53
CA HIS A 113 10.01 -18.82 38.42
C HIS A 113 10.10 -17.28 38.44
N ASP A 114 10.34 -16.68 37.28
CA ASP A 114 10.09 -15.26 36.99
C ASP A 114 8.93 -15.19 35.99
N ILE A 115 7.74 -14.88 36.50
CA ILE A 115 6.50 -14.90 35.76
C ILE A 115 6.14 -13.48 35.34
N LYS A 116 5.78 -13.30 34.08
CA LYS A 116 5.29 -12.03 33.52
C LYS A 116 4.05 -12.26 32.70
N PHE A 117 2.97 -11.54 32.97
CA PHE A 117 1.78 -11.56 32.11
C PHE A 117 1.26 -10.15 31.95
N GLY A 118 0.54 -9.92 30.86
CA GLY A 118 0.02 -8.60 30.57
C GLY A 118 -0.90 -8.60 29.37
N GLY A 119 -1.50 -7.44 29.14
CA GLY A 119 -2.44 -7.23 28.07
C GLY A 119 -2.31 -5.85 27.47
N LEU A 120 -2.67 -5.73 26.20
CA LEU A 120 -2.80 -4.49 25.48
C LEU A 120 -4.12 -4.51 24.72
N VAL A 121 -4.89 -3.44 24.86
CA VAL A 121 -6.03 -3.14 24.01
C VAL A 121 -5.79 -1.79 23.38
N SER A 122 -6.00 -1.68 22.08
CA SER A 122 -5.96 -0.40 21.39
C SER A 122 -7.26 -0.09 20.66
N HIS A 123 -7.60 1.20 20.60
CA HIS A 123 -8.55 1.75 19.67
C HIS A 123 -7.83 2.75 18.79
N ASN A 124 -7.90 2.54 17.48
CA ASN A 124 -7.12 3.32 16.53
C ASN A 124 -8.08 3.94 15.51
N ILE A 125 -7.80 5.20 15.21
CA ILE A 125 -8.58 6.06 14.33
C ILE A 125 -7.61 6.57 13.29
N LYS A 126 -7.92 6.36 12.01
CA LYS A 126 -7.19 6.98 10.91
C LYS A 126 -8.16 7.54 9.88
N ASN A 127 -7.99 8.81 9.55
CA ASN A 127 -8.76 9.51 8.53
C ASN A 127 -7.79 10.00 7.48
N GLU A 128 -7.87 9.43 6.28
CA GLU A 128 -6.91 9.72 5.21
C GLU A 128 -7.64 9.84 3.88
N VAL A 129 -7.26 10.82 3.07
CA VAL A 129 -7.79 10.94 1.70
C VAL A 129 -7.06 9.93 0.80
N ALA A 130 -7.82 9.07 0.12
CA ALA A 130 -7.32 7.85 -0.56
C ALA A 130 -6.19 8.08 -1.57
N ASN A 131 -6.17 9.23 -2.22
CA ASN A 131 -5.26 9.52 -3.34
C ASN A 131 -4.48 10.84 -3.18
N GLY A 132 -4.69 11.58 -2.08
CA GLY A 132 -4.23 12.96 -1.93
C GLY A 132 -4.59 13.84 -3.13
N ALA A 133 -3.87 14.95 -3.34
CA ALA A 133 -4.08 15.76 -4.54
C ALA A 133 -3.50 15.10 -5.82
N ASN A 134 -2.59 14.12 -5.67
CA ASN A 134 -1.94 13.39 -6.76
C ASN A 134 -2.95 12.60 -7.61
N GLY A 135 -3.80 11.80 -6.98
CA GLY A 135 -4.62 10.85 -7.73
C GLY A 135 -6.01 11.36 -8.11
N PHE A 136 -6.29 12.66 -7.99
CA PHE A 136 -7.55 13.22 -8.52
C PHE A 136 -7.58 13.15 -10.05
N ALA A 137 -6.52 13.62 -10.70
CA ALA A 137 -6.32 13.55 -12.14
C ALA A 137 -4.85 13.29 -12.43
N ALA A 138 -4.57 12.29 -13.27
CA ALA A 138 -3.23 11.95 -13.70
C ALA A 138 -3.18 11.78 -15.22
N ALA A 139 -2.04 12.13 -15.82
CA ALA A 139 -1.78 11.92 -17.23
C ALA A 139 -0.31 11.56 -17.45
N CYS A 140 0.01 11.03 -18.64
CA CYS A 140 1.39 10.83 -19.07
C CYS A 140 1.60 11.41 -20.46
N TRP A 141 2.85 11.78 -20.72
CA TRP A 141 3.24 12.43 -21.97
C TRP A 141 3.64 11.43 -23.04
N THR A 142 3.51 11.86 -24.29
CA THR A 142 4.12 11.21 -25.46
C THR A 142 5.31 12.07 -25.92
N ASN A 143 6.16 11.49 -26.75
CA ASN A 143 7.31 12.19 -27.36
C ASN A 143 7.39 11.96 -28.87
N THR A 144 6.28 11.52 -29.46
CA THR A 144 6.25 10.85 -30.77
C THR A 144 6.09 11.83 -31.93
N HIS A 145 5.48 13.03 -31.74
CA HIS A 145 5.35 14.01 -32.82
C HIS A 145 6.49 15.02 -32.84
N THR A 146 6.88 15.55 -31.68
CA THR A 146 7.92 16.60 -31.58
C THR A 146 9.29 16.08 -31.18
N GLY A 147 9.39 14.82 -30.74
CA GLY A 147 10.61 14.28 -30.12
C GLY A 147 10.86 14.77 -28.69
N SER A 148 9.95 15.58 -28.11
CA SER A 148 10.08 16.10 -26.75
C SER A 148 8.71 16.23 -26.07
N ALA A 149 8.54 15.54 -24.94
CA ALA A 149 7.32 15.60 -24.16
C ALA A 149 6.90 16.99 -23.68
N ILE A 150 7.86 17.87 -23.39
CA ILE A 150 7.55 19.26 -23.01
C ILE A 150 7.08 20.05 -24.24
N ALA A 151 7.65 19.80 -25.42
CA ALA A 151 7.24 20.48 -26.63
C ALA A 151 5.83 20.07 -27.07
N GLU A 152 5.42 18.80 -26.88
CA GLU A 152 4.04 18.35 -27.10
C GLU A 152 3.02 19.16 -26.27
N LEU A 153 3.42 19.61 -25.06
CA LEU A 153 2.58 20.41 -24.16
C LEU A 153 2.25 21.81 -24.70
N LEU A 154 3.06 22.31 -25.64
CA LEU A 154 2.88 23.60 -26.30
C LEU A 154 2.08 23.49 -27.59
N VAL A 155 1.79 22.26 -28.05
CA VAL A 155 1.06 22.00 -29.28
C VAL A 155 -0.39 21.68 -28.95
N LYS A 156 -1.30 22.35 -29.66
CA LYS A 156 -2.74 22.21 -29.47
C LYS A 156 -3.24 20.83 -29.93
N ASP A 157 -4.22 20.27 -29.22
CA ASP A 157 -4.95 19.06 -29.62
C ASP A 157 -4.08 17.80 -29.81
N ILE A 158 -2.91 17.75 -29.16
CA ILE A 158 -2.09 16.53 -29.10
C ILE A 158 -2.66 15.58 -28.03
N PRO A 159 -2.84 14.27 -28.35
CA PRO A 159 -3.26 13.27 -27.37
C PRO A 159 -2.21 13.09 -26.25
N LEU A 160 -2.67 12.97 -25.01
CA LEU A 160 -1.85 12.47 -23.91
C LEU A 160 -1.69 10.96 -24.02
N GLY A 161 -0.54 10.41 -23.63
CA GLY A 161 -0.23 8.98 -23.72
C GLY A 161 -1.06 8.12 -22.76
N CYS A 162 -1.62 8.76 -21.73
CA CYS A 162 -2.62 8.20 -20.84
C CYS A 162 -3.32 9.30 -20.04
N TYR A 163 -4.48 8.95 -19.53
CA TYR A 163 -5.28 9.75 -18.63
C TYR A 163 -6.04 8.90 -17.63
N SER A 164 -6.13 9.37 -16.39
CA SER A 164 -7.10 8.92 -15.40
C SER A 164 -7.61 10.08 -14.57
N GLU A 165 -8.88 10.04 -14.19
CA GLU A 165 -9.49 10.99 -13.29
C GLU A 165 -10.58 10.32 -12.46
N ILE A 166 -10.69 10.70 -11.20
CA ILE A 166 -11.69 10.19 -10.27
C ILE A 166 -12.74 11.24 -9.93
N SER A 167 -13.97 10.81 -9.70
CA SER A 167 -15.10 11.71 -9.42
C SER A 167 -15.03 12.40 -8.07
N ALA A 168 -14.31 11.81 -7.12
CA ALA A 168 -14.21 12.32 -5.75
C ALA A 168 -12.94 11.80 -5.07
N LEU A 169 -12.40 12.62 -4.17
CA LEU A 169 -11.38 12.21 -3.23
C LEU A 169 -12.05 11.57 -2.00
N GLY A 170 -12.19 10.25 -2.04
CA GLY A 170 -12.76 9.49 -0.94
C GLY A 170 -11.96 9.62 0.35
N LEU A 171 -12.65 9.90 1.47
CA LEU A 171 -12.06 9.88 2.80
C LEU A 171 -12.14 8.46 3.38
N GLY A 172 -11.00 7.80 3.50
CA GLY A 172 -10.88 6.54 4.24
C GLY A 172 -10.88 6.78 5.74
N ALA A 173 -12.06 6.77 6.37
CA ALA A 173 -12.24 6.91 7.81
C ALA A 173 -12.09 5.56 8.53
N GLY A 174 -10.89 4.99 8.53
CA GLY A 174 -10.57 3.68 9.09
C GLY A 174 -10.61 3.64 10.63
N ARG A 175 -11.26 2.62 11.18
CA ARG A 175 -11.31 2.33 12.63
C ARG A 175 -10.94 0.87 12.88
N TRP A 176 -10.11 0.59 13.88
CA TRP A 176 -9.79 -0.77 14.28
C TRP A 176 -9.42 -0.89 15.75
N HIS A 177 -9.39 -2.14 16.21
CA HIS A 177 -9.05 -2.50 17.58
C HIS A 177 -8.09 -3.67 17.62
N ASP A 178 -7.07 -3.56 18.46
CA ASP A 178 -6.11 -4.63 18.68
C ASP A 178 -6.22 -5.14 20.09
N PHE A 179 -6.20 -6.45 20.22
CA PHE A 179 -6.24 -7.13 21.50
C PHE A 179 -5.04 -8.05 21.57
N GLU A 180 -4.20 -7.88 22.58
CA GLU A 180 -3.02 -8.68 22.76
C GLU A 180 -2.90 -9.08 24.21
N PHE A 181 -2.68 -10.37 24.46
CA PHE A 181 -2.45 -10.89 25.81
C PHE A 181 -1.20 -11.74 25.76
N PHE A 182 -0.40 -11.70 26.82
CA PHE A 182 0.79 -12.52 26.91
C PHE A 182 0.99 -13.08 28.31
N GLY A 183 1.67 -14.22 28.37
CA GLY A 183 2.22 -14.83 29.57
C GLY A 183 3.58 -15.41 29.26
N ASN A 184 4.56 -15.14 30.12
CA ASN A 184 5.91 -15.66 30.05
C ASN A 184 6.33 -16.18 31.42
N ASP A 185 7.12 -17.23 31.43
CA ASP A 185 7.76 -17.80 32.61
C ASP A 185 9.22 -18.13 32.29
N THR A 186 10.13 -17.49 33.02
CA THR A 186 11.55 -17.88 33.05
C THR A 186 11.75 -18.78 34.27
N TRP A 187 11.87 -20.08 33.99
CA TRP A 187 11.92 -21.12 34.99
C TRP A 187 13.32 -21.73 35.10
N LYS A 188 13.95 -21.60 36.26
CA LYS A 188 15.18 -22.32 36.61
C LYS A 188 14.86 -23.75 37.03
N ILE A 189 14.64 -24.64 36.06
CA ILE A 189 14.30 -26.05 36.30
C ILE A 189 15.39 -26.75 37.13
N ARG A 190 16.66 -26.41 36.86
CA ARG A 190 17.83 -26.89 37.60
C ARG A 190 18.82 -25.73 37.75
N PRO A 191 19.79 -25.77 38.70
CA PRO A 191 20.79 -24.70 38.84
C PRO A 191 21.57 -24.37 37.55
N ARG A 192 21.66 -25.35 36.64
CA ARG A 192 22.37 -25.27 35.37
C ARG A 192 21.46 -25.08 34.17
N MET A 193 20.13 -25.13 34.34
CA MET A 193 19.17 -25.20 33.23
C MET A 193 18.01 -24.23 33.47
N THR A 194 17.87 -23.27 32.57
CA THR A 194 16.78 -22.28 32.56
C THR A 194 15.95 -22.48 31.30
N LEU A 195 14.64 -22.63 31.47
CA LEU A 195 13.66 -22.70 30.40
C LEU A 195 12.87 -21.39 30.37
N ASN A 196 12.71 -20.82 29.19
CA ASN A 196 11.85 -19.68 28.92
C ASN A 196 10.64 -20.18 28.17
N LEU A 197 9.47 -20.06 28.78
CA LEU A 197 8.19 -20.38 28.16
C LEU A 197 7.42 -19.08 27.96
N GLY A 198 6.89 -18.89 26.77
CA GLY A 198 6.12 -17.70 26.42
C GLY A 198 4.95 -18.04 25.51
N MET A 199 3.84 -17.37 25.72
CA MET A 199 2.70 -17.38 24.82
C MET A 199 2.19 -15.95 24.69
N ARG A 200 1.99 -15.49 23.46
CA ARG A 200 1.22 -14.29 23.17
C ARG A 200 0.04 -14.67 22.29
N TRP A 201 -1.13 -14.12 22.56
CA TRP A 201 -2.26 -14.14 21.64
C TRP A 201 -2.47 -12.71 21.17
N SER A 202 -2.46 -12.50 19.86
CA SER A 202 -2.79 -11.21 19.26
C SER A 202 -3.97 -11.37 18.32
N ARG A 203 -4.94 -10.47 18.43
CA ARG A 203 -6.08 -10.34 17.53
C ARG A 203 -6.07 -8.96 16.91
N TYR A 204 -5.57 -8.92 15.68
CA TYR A 204 -5.60 -7.76 14.82
C TYR A 204 -6.96 -7.70 14.13
N SER A 205 -7.89 -6.90 14.66
CA SER A 205 -9.23 -6.79 14.07
C SER A 205 -9.13 -6.06 12.72
N PRO A 206 -9.81 -6.53 11.66
CA PRO A 206 -9.86 -5.81 10.39
C PRO A 206 -10.39 -4.39 10.60
N ALA A 207 -9.83 -3.42 9.89
CA ALA A 207 -10.40 -2.08 9.90
C ALA A 207 -11.74 -2.03 9.18
N TYR A 208 -12.56 -1.08 9.60
CA TYR A 208 -13.81 -0.73 8.94
C TYR A 208 -13.85 0.78 8.72
N ALA A 209 -14.59 1.21 7.69
CA ALA A 209 -14.88 2.63 7.49
C ALA A 209 -15.98 3.09 8.44
N ASN A 210 -15.75 4.18 9.16
CA ASN A 210 -16.67 4.72 10.16
C ASN A 210 -18.07 5.00 9.59
N ASP A 211 -18.12 5.44 8.33
CA ASP A 211 -19.31 5.84 7.58
C ASP A 211 -19.83 4.75 6.61
N ASN A 212 -19.26 3.54 6.65
CA ASN A 212 -19.56 2.44 5.73
C ASN A 212 -19.33 2.76 4.24
N ARG A 213 -18.58 3.83 3.91
CA ARG A 213 -18.26 4.19 2.52
C ARG A 213 -17.06 3.40 2.01
N ILE A 214 -17.19 2.07 2.03
CA ILE A 214 -16.26 1.13 1.37
C ILE A 214 -17.02 0.04 0.63
N SER A 215 -16.43 -0.46 -0.44
CA SER A 215 -16.86 -1.69 -1.11
C SER A 215 -15.66 -2.55 -1.49
N ASN A 216 -15.82 -3.87 -1.39
CA ASN A 216 -14.77 -4.85 -1.62
C ASN A 216 -15.21 -5.77 -2.76
N TYR A 217 -14.35 -5.99 -3.74
CA TYR A 217 -14.63 -6.96 -4.80
C TYR A 217 -14.29 -8.38 -4.34
N ILE A 218 -15.27 -9.26 -4.38
CA ILE A 218 -15.16 -10.68 -4.00
C ILE A 218 -15.29 -11.51 -5.28
N PRO A 219 -14.17 -12.00 -5.86
CA PRO A 219 -14.19 -12.70 -7.14
C PRO A 219 -15.10 -13.93 -7.17
N SER A 220 -15.30 -14.61 -6.04
CA SER A 220 -16.17 -15.79 -5.95
C SER A 220 -17.66 -15.50 -6.07
N LEU A 221 -18.08 -14.23 -6.00
CA LEU A 221 -19.48 -13.80 -6.19
C LEU A 221 -19.74 -13.29 -7.62
N TYR A 222 -18.72 -13.26 -8.46
CA TYR A 222 -18.89 -12.87 -9.86
C TYR A 222 -19.74 -13.89 -10.62
N ASN A 223 -20.78 -13.42 -11.31
CA ASN A 223 -21.76 -14.28 -12.00
C ASN A 223 -21.41 -14.57 -13.48
N GLY A 224 -20.26 -14.08 -13.96
CA GLY A 224 -19.80 -14.28 -15.34
C GLY A 224 -20.29 -13.24 -16.36
N ARG A 225 -21.20 -12.34 -15.97
CA ARG A 225 -21.83 -11.38 -16.88
C ARG A 225 -21.81 -9.93 -16.37
N ASP A 226 -22.21 -9.70 -15.13
CA ASP A 226 -22.30 -8.35 -14.54
C ASP A 226 -21.03 -8.06 -13.74
N PRO A 227 -20.18 -7.10 -14.16
CA PRO A 227 -18.96 -6.73 -13.45
C PRO A 227 -19.22 -6.24 -12.03
N LEU A 228 -20.43 -5.82 -11.67
CA LEU A 228 -20.78 -5.39 -10.31
C LEU A 228 -21.19 -6.54 -9.40
N SER A 229 -21.48 -7.73 -9.91
CA SER A 229 -22.04 -8.81 -9.08
C SER A 229 -21.06 -9.33 -8.03
N GLY A 230 -19.76 -9.13 -8.24
CA GLY A 230 -18.72 -9.45 -7.26
C GLY A 230 -18.50 -8.35 -6.21
N LEU A 231 -19.07 -7.15 -6.39
CA LEU A 231 -18.81 -5.99 -5.55
C LEU A 231 -19.74 -5.96 -4.34
N VAL A 232 -19.18 -5.99 -3.14
CA VAL A 232 -19.94 -5.99 -1.88
C VAL A 232 -19.70 -4.70 -1.11
N LYS A 233 -20.78 -3.97 -0.81
CA LYS A 233 -20.75 -2.76 0.03
C LYS A 233 -20.78 -3.13 1.51
N ALA A 234 -20.21 -2.29 2.38
CA ALA A 234 -20.21 -2.53 3.82
C ALA A 234 -21.62 -2.75 4.41
N ASP A 235 -22.63 -2.01 3.93
CA ASP A 235 -24.02 -2.17 4.38
C ASP A 235 -24.66 -3.51 3.92
N ASP A 236 -24.16 -4.10 2.83
CA ASP A 236 -24.63 -5.36 2.28
C ASP A 236 -23.76 -6.56 2.73
N ALA A 237 -22.77 -6.34 3.61
CA ALA A 237 -21.74 -7.31 3.97
C ALA A 237 -22.32 -8.65 4.51
N ALA A 238 -23.43 -8.58 5.23
CA ALA A 238 -24.09 -9.75 5.80
C ALA A 238 -24.52 -10.77 4.72
N ARG A 239 -24.90 -10.31 3.52
CA ARG A 239 -25.28 -11.18 2.39
C ARG A 239 -24.11 -12.05 1.90
N ALA A 240 -22.88 -11.59 2.12
CA ALA A 240 -21.66 -12.30 1.80
C ALA A 240 -21.05 -13.05 3.01
N GLY A 241 -21.74 -13.09 4.15
CA GLY A 241 -21.22 -13.67 5.39
C GLY A 241 -20.03 -12.89 5.97
N LEU A 242 -20.01 -11.57 5.77
CA LEU A 242 -18.95 -10.67 6.22
C LEU A 242 -19.50 -9.60 7.18
N GLY A 243 -18.62 -9.03 7.98
CA GLY A 243 -18.92 -7.82 8.76
C GLY A 243 -18.68 -6.55 7.95
N ARG A 244 -18.98 -5.39 8.54
CA ARG A 244 -18.79 -4.06 7.91
C ARG A 244 -17.36 -3.76 7.45
N SER A 245 -16.36 -4.49 7.94
CA SER A 245 -14.96 -4.44 7.47
C SER A 245 -14.73 -5.11 6.12
N LEU A 246 -15.71 -5.88 5.60
CA LEU A 246 -15.63 -6.66 4.37
C LEU A 246 -14.51 -7.71 4.34
N VAL A 247 -13.92 -8.00 5.50
CA VAL A 247 -12.84 -8.96 5.74
C VAL A 247 -13.13 -9.69 7.05
N LYS A 248 -12.93 -11.01 7.09
CA LYS A 248 -13.16 -11.82 8.30
C LYS A 248 -12.05 -11.58 9.32
N PRO A 249 -12.38 -11.47 10.61
CA PRO A 249 -11.37 -11.35 11.65
C PRO A 249 -10.56 -12.66 11.78
N TYR A 250 -9.24 -12.52 11.93
CA TYR A 250 -8.37 -13.65 12.24
C TYR A 250 -8.17 -13.77 13.75
N ASN A 251 -8.68 -14.86 14.33
CA ASN A 251 -8.66 -15.09 15.79
C ASN A 251 -7.58 -16.09 16.25
N LYS A 252 -6.76 -16.61 15.33
CA LYS A 252 -5.76 -17.67 15.60
C LYS A 252 -4.33 -17.12 15.77
N GLY A 253 -4.19 -15.91 16.29
CA GLY A 253 -2.90 -15.22 16.46
C GLY A 253 -2.06 -15.68 17.65
N TYR A 254 -2.00 -17.00 17.88
CA TYR A 254 -1.17 -17.61 18.91
C TYR A 254 0.31 -17.56 18.52
N GLN A 255 1.15 -17.08 19.41
CA GLN A 255 2.57 -16.84 19.22
C GLN A 255 3.34 -17.52 20.37
N PRO A 256 3.50 -18.86 20.31
CA PRO A 256 4.30 -19.58 21.29
C PRO A 256 5.78 -19.21 21.14
N ARG A 257 6.49 -19.21 22.27
CA ARG A 257 7.93 -19.00 22.37
C ARG A 257 8.49 -19.98 23.39
N VAL A 258 9.54 -20.69 23.01
CA VAL A 258 10.28 -21.58 23.88
C VAL A 258 11.76 -21.29 23.73
N GLY A 259 12.47 -21.23 24.85
CA GLY A 259 13.92 -21.05 24.86
C GLY A 259 14.55 -21.85 25.98
N LEU A 260 15.75 -22.38 25.74
CA LEU A 260 16.51 -23.14 26.71
C LEU A 260 17.91 -22.56 26.81
N ALA A 261 18.36 -22.32 28.04
CA ALA A 261 19.74 -22.00 28.38
C ALA A 261 20.28 -23.08 29.33
N TRP A 262 21.41 -23.69 28.98
CA TRP A 262 21.99 -24.80 29.73
C TRP A 262 23.51 -24.66 29.84
N ASP A 263 24.03 -24.69 31.06
CA ASP A 263 25.44 -24.97 31.35
C ASP A 263 25.67 -26.49 31.29
N VAL A 264 26.32 -26.93 30.21
CA VAL A 264 26.40 -28.34 29.81
C VAL A 264 27.16 -29.17 30.83
N PHE A 265 28.28 -28.64 31.35
CA PHE A 265 29.17 -29.36 32.27
C PHE A 265 29.00 -28.89 33.72
N GLY A 266 28.44 -27.71 33.96
CA GLY A 266 28.30 -27.15 35.31
C GLY A 266 29.52 -26.39 35.81
N ASP A 267 30.50 -26.17 34.93
CA ASP A 267 31.72 -25.43 35.21
C ASP A 267 31.64 -23.97 34.73
N GLY A 268 30.49 -23.55 34.16
CA GLY A 268 30.28 -22.24 33.57
C GLY A 268 31.05 -21.99 32.27
N LYS A 269 31.77 -22.99 31.74
CA LYS A 269 32.65 -22.83 30.57
C LYS A 269 31.99 -23.20 29.26
N THR A 270 30.94 -24.00 29.28
CA THR A 270 30.20 -24.39 28.07
C THR A 270 28.71 -24.12 28.24
N ALA A 271 28.20 -23.16 27.46
CA ALA A 271 26.81 -22.76 27.46
C ALA A 271 26.14 -23.12 26.13
N LEU A 272 25.00 -23.81 26.22
CA LEU A 272 24.08 -24.05 25.12
C LEU A 272 22.89 -23.11 25.27
N ARG A 273 22.56 -22.38 24.20
CA ARG A 273 21.33 -21.57 24.11
C ARG A 273 20.58 -21.96 22.86
N MET A 274 19.28 -22.17 22.98
CA MET A 274 18.42 -22.43 21.84
C MET A 274 17.08 -21.74 22.04
N GLY A 275 16.41 -21.40 20.96
CA GLY A 275 15.09 -20.79 20.99
C GLY A 275 14.29 -21.07 19.74
N PHE A 276 12.97 -21.09 19.89
CA PHE A 276 12.00 -21.15 18.82
C PHE A 276 10.80 -20.26 19.16
N GLY A 277 10.27 -19.55 18.18
CA GLY A 277 9.04 -18.78 18.36
C GLY A 277 8.34 -18.41 17.07
N ARG A 278 7.03 -18.22 17.18
CA ARG A 278 6.19 -17.60 16.14
C ARG A 278 5.97 -16.13 16.49
N PHE A 279 6.10 -15.25 15.50
CA PHE A 279 5.93 -13.81 15.64
C PHE A 279 4.95 -13.33 14.57
N MET A 280 3.98 -12.51 14.94
CA MET A 280 2.94 -12.05 14.02
C MET A 280 2.88 -10.52 13.99
N GLY A 281 2.90 -9.95 12.79
CA GLY A 281 2.79 -8.53 12.55
C GLY A 281 1.42 -8.15 12.02
N ARG A 282 1.11 -6.85 12.09
CA ARG A 282 -0.06 -6.27 11.43
C ARG A 282 0.36 -5.76 10.04
N ALA A 283 -0.42 -6.08 9.01
CA ALA A 283 -0.25 -5.48 7.68
C ALA A 283 -0.75 -4.04 7.65
N ASN A 284 -0.40 -3.26 6.63
CA ASN A 284 -0.87 -1.89 6.50
C ASN A 284 -2.41 -1.84 6.43
N VAL A 285 -3.02 -1.15 7.39
CA VAL A 285 -4.46 -1.19 7.64
C VAL A 285 -5.22 -0.21 6.78
N ILE A 286 -4.71 1.02 6.69
CA ILE A 286 -5.43 2.12 6.07
C ILE A 286 -5.48 1.94 4.57
N GLU A 287 -4.43 1.36 3.99
CA GLU A 287 -4.32 1.25 2.55
C GLU A 287 -5.46 0.43 1.92
N ASP A 288 -5.84 -0.66 2.57
CA ASP A 288 -6.97 -1.49 2.16
C ASP A 288 -8.28 -0.71 2.20
N ILE A 289 -8.50 0.11 3.23
CA ILE A 289 -9.68 0.98 3.36
C ILE A 289 -9.70 2.05 2.25
N LEU A 290 -8.57 2.71 1.99
CA LEU A 290 -8.48 3.74 0.95
C LEU A 290 -8.81 3.18 -0.43
N ARG A 291 -8.32 1.98 -0.74
CA ARG A 291 -8.60 1.29 -2.01
C ARG A 291 -10.06 0.85 -2.13
N MET A 292 -10.64 0.31 -1.07
CA MET A 292 -12.06 -0.03 -1.05
C MET A 292 -12.98 1.22 -1.13
N THR A 293 -12.50 2.39 -0.73
CA THR A 293 -13.20 3.68 -0.90
C THR A 293 -13.17 4.15 -2.36
N ASN A 294 -12.13 3.78 -3.12
CA ASN A 294 -12.01 4.07 -4.55
C ASN A 294 -12.87 3.18 -5.45
N ASN A 295 -13.55 2.18 -4.89
CA ASN A 295 -14.49 1.37 -5.67
C ASN A 295 -15.84 2.09 -5.86
N PRO A 296 -16.59 1.76 -6.91
CA PRO A 296 -17.99 2.13 -7.02
C PRO A 296 -18.81 1.63 -5.82
N PRO A 297 -19.94 2.29 -5.48
CA PRO A 297 -20.47 3.50 -6.10
C PRO A 297 -19.84 4.82 -5.60
N TRP A 298 -18.82 4.76 -4.74
CA TRP A 298 -18.39 5.95 -3.99
C TRP A 298 -17.43 6.82 -4.78
N THR A 299 -16.61 6.17 -5.60
CA THR A 299 -15.71 6.81 -6.54
C THR A 299 -15.89 6.16 -7.90
N THR A 300 -16.12 6.96 -8.93
CA THR A 300 -16.05 6.52 -10.32
C THR A 300 -14.76 7.04 -10.94
N THR A 301 -14.18 6.24 -11.83
CA THR A 301 -12.92 6.58 -12.50
C THR A 301 -13.15 6.58 -13.99
N VAL A 302 -12.74 7.66 -14.65
CA VAL A 302 -12.57 7.69 -16.10
C VAL A 302 -11.10 7.43 -16.42
N THR A 303 -10.82 6.62 -17.42
CA THR A 303 -9.46 6.36 -17.88
C THR A 303 -9.42 6.15 -19.38
N SER A 304 -8.34 6.63 -20.01
CA SER A 304 -8.02 6.34 -21.43
C SER A 304 -7.25 5.04 -21.60
N ASN A 305 -6.95 4.31 -20.51
CA ASN A 305 -5.91 3.26 -20.47
C ASN A 305 -4.53 3.76 -20.95
N TRP A 306 -3.54 2.87 -20.87
CA TRP A 306 -2.16 3.14 -21.28
C TRP A 306 -1.96 2.66 -22.72
N GLY A 307 -1.36 3.50 -23.56
CA GLY A 307 -0.98 3.13 -24.93
C GLY A 307 -1.84 3.79 -25.99
N GLY A 308 -1.34 4.90 -26.52
CA GLY A 308 -1.61 5.29 -27.90
C GLY A 308 -0.34 5.06 -28.71
N ASP A 309 -0.47 4.63 -29.96
CA ASP A 309 0.51 5.06 -30.94
C ASP A 309 0.43 6.58 -30.94
N GLY A 310 1.50 7.26 -30.56
CA GLY A 310 1.48 8.72 -30.49
C GLY A 310 1.44 9.38 -31.87
N ALA A 311 0.67 8.82 -32.79
CA ALA A 311 0.24 9.33 -34.08
C ALA A 311 -1.30 9.51 -34.13
N SER A 312 -2.06 9.00 -33.15
CA SER A 312 -3.52 9.11 -33.09
C SER A 312 -3.98 10.53 -32.77
N ARG A 313 -4.77 11.18 -33.62
CA ARG A 313 -5.33 12.51 -33.27
C ARG A 313 -6.52 12.36 -32.32
N LEU A 314 -6.91 13.45 -31.64
CA LEU A 314 -8.12 13.48 -30.81
C LEU A 314 -9.40 13.05 -31.57
N SER A 315 -9.45 13.32 -32.88
CA SER A 315 -10.52 12.88 -33.78
C SER A 315 -10.54 11.38 -34.04
N ASP A 316 -9.40 10.73 -33.85
CA ASP A 316 -9.15 9.36 -34.31
C ASP A 316 -9.40 8.35 -33.18
N ASP A 317 -9.38 8.78 -31.92
CA ASP A 317 -9.72 7.93 -30.77
C ASP A 317 -10.61 8.66 -29.73
N PRO A 318 -11.85 8.21 -29.50
CA PRO A 318 -12.77 8.81 -28.55
C PRO A 318 -12.31 8.67 -27.07
N THR A 319 -11.29 7.86 -26.79
CA THR A 319 -10.77 7.55 -25.44
C THR A 319 -9.54 8.36 -25.04
N PHE A 320 -8.85 9.05 -25.95
CA PHE A 320 -7.75 9.97 -25.60
C PHE A 320 -8.26 11.34 -25.14
N ARG A 321 -7.39 12.19 -24.58
CA ARG A 321 -7.62 13.62 -24.33
C ARG A 321 -6.38 14.43 -24.68
N SER A 322 -6.52 15.74 -24.86
CA SER A 322 -5.40 16.69 -24.83
C SER A 322 -5.40 17.50 -23.52
N LEU A 323 -4.41 18.40 -23.38
CA LEU A 323 -4.36 19.35 -22.27
C LEU A 323 -5.52 20.35 -22.33
N ASP A 324 -5.99 20.72 -23.52
CA ASP A 324 -6.98 21.77 -23.75
C ASP A 324 -8.39 21.24 -24.10
N THR A 325 -8.50 19.97 -24.49
CA THR A 325 -9.77 19.37 -24.95
C THR A 325 -10.03 18.01 -24.31
N ILE A 326 -11.24 17.83 -23.78
CA ILE A 326 -11.76 16.52 -23.35
C ILE A 326 -12.58 15.91 -24.47
N THR A 327 -12.20 14.70 -24.89
CA THR A 327 -12.93 13.96 -25.92
C THR A 327 -14.30 13.49 -25.42
N PRO A 328 -15.36 13.55 -26.25
CA PRO A 328 -16.70 13.11 -25.85
C PRO A 328 -16.78 11.66 -25.36
N GLY A 329 -15.97 10.74 -25.89
CA GLY A 329 -15.96 9.35 -25.44
C GLY A 329 -15.52 9.17 -23.99
N LEU A 330 -14.52 9.94 -23.54
CA LEU A 330 -14.14 9.97 -22.12
C LEU A 330 -15.29 10.45 -21.22
N ARG A 331 -16.07 11.45 -21.65
CA ARG A 331 -17.28 11.87 -20.91
C ARG A 331 -18.33 10.76 -20.86
N ASN A 332 -18.46 9.97 -21.93
CA ASN A 332 -19.38 8.84 -21.96
C ASN A 332 -18.90 7.66 -21.08
N ASN A 333 -17.59 7.50 -20.87
CA ASN A 333 -17.02 6.53 -19.91
C ASN A 333 -17.35 6.87 -18.44
N VAL A 334 -17.86 8.07 -18.17
CA VAL A 334 -18.41 8.43 -16.84
C VAL A 334 -19.73 7.69 -16.56
N ALA A 335 -20.44 7.26 -17.61
CA ALA A 335 -21.81 6.78 -17.52
C ALA A 335 -21.98 5.30 -17.15
N GLY A 336 -21.00 4.65 -16.51
CA GLY A 336 -21.21 3.32 -15.95
C GLY A 336 -19.97 2.50 -15.63
N VAL A 337 -20.21 1.35 -15.01
CA VAL A 337 -19.23 0.29 -14.77
C VAL A 337 -19.31 -0.70 -15.92
N GLY A 338 -18.21 -0.88 -16.65
CA GLY A 338 -18.11 -1.76 -17.81
C GLY A 338 -17.28 -3.01 -17.53
N THR A 339 -17.22 -3.92 -18.50
CA THR A 339 -16.41 -5.14 -18.43
C THR A 339 -14.90 -4.88 -18.38
N GLY A 340 -14.46 -3.66 -18.74
CA GLY A 340 -13.07 -3.21 -18.59
C GLY A 340 -12.75 -2.52 -17.26
N THR A 341 -13.76 -2.22 -16.43
CA THR A 341 -13.56 -1.47 -15.18
C THR A 341 -12.74 -2.27 -14.18
N GLY A 342 -11.67 -1.66 -13.66
CA GLY A 342 -10.85 -2.25 -12.61
C GLY A 342 -11.50 -2.09 -11.23
N PHE A 343 -11.36 -3.10 -10.39
CA PHE A 343 -11.84 -3.06 -9.00
C PHE A 343 -10.72 -3.35 -8.01
N ASN A 344 -10.81 -2.73 -6.84
CA ASN A 344 -9.96 -3.05 -5.70
C ASN A 344 -10.59 -4.19 -4.88
N ALA A 345 -9.73 -5.08 -4.38
CA ALA A 345 -10.14 -6.19 -3.55
C ALA A 345 -9.21 -6.37 -2.35
N VAL A 346 -9.75 -6.87 -1.26
CA VAL A 346 -9.01 -7.43 -0.12
C VAL A 346 -9.52 -8.84 0.08
N SER A 347 -8.61 -9.79 0.23
CA SER A 347 -8.98 -11.18 0.51
C SER A 347 -9.91 -11.27 1.71
N PRO A 348 -11.13 -11.81 1.58
CA PRO A 348 -12.05 -11.92 2.72
C PRO A 348 -11.49 -12.79 3.85
N ASN A 349 -10.52 -13.65 3.55
CA ASN A 349 -9.81 -14.51 4.51
C ASN A 349 -8.37 -14.05 4.75
N PHE A 350 -8.10 -12.75 4.62
CA PHE A 350 -6.79 -12.15 4.88
C PHE A 350 -6.24 -12.58 6.25
N ARG A 351 -4.95 -12.94 6.27
CA ARG A 351 -4.24 -13.30 7.49
C ARG A 351 -3.11 -12.32 7.75
N PRO A 352 -2.89 -11.89 9.00
CA PRO A 352 -1.71 -11.10 9.31
C PRO A 352 -0.43 -11.89 9.02
N PRO A 353 0.63 -11.23 8.52
CA PRO A 353 1.91 -11.88 8.24
C PRO A 353 2.54 -12.41 9.51
N ASP A 354 3.15 -13.58 9.44
CA ASP A 354 3.85 -14.23 10.56
C ASP A 354 5.21 -14.79 10.16
N SER A 355 6.10 -14.94 11.14
CA SER A 355 7.43 -15.53 10.97
C SER A 355 7.73 -16.54 12.07
N TYR A 356 8.28 -17.69 11.70
CA TYR A 356 8.86 -18.66 12.62
C TYR A 356 10.36 -18.45 12.68
N GLN A 357 10.88 -18.21 13.88
CA GLN A 357 12.30 -17.95 14.09
C GLN A 357 12.86 -18.99 15.05
N TRP A 358 14.05 -19.51 14.74
CA TRP A 358 14.78 -20.43 15.62
C TRP A 358 16.27 -20.10 15.65
N ASN A 359 16.89 -20.41 16.77
CA ASN A 359 18.33 -20.26 16.92
C ASN A 359 18.91 -21.38 17.79
N LEU A 360 20.20 -21.65 17.55
CA LEU A 360 21.03 -22.54 18.33
C LEU A 360 22.41 -21.90 18.45
N THR A 361 22.86 -21.69 19.67
CA THR A 361 24.15 -21.10 19.99
C THR A 361 24.89 -21.99 20.98
N VAL A 362 26.15 -22.29 20.67
CA VAL A 362 27.08 -22.96 21.59
C VAL A 362 28.23 -22.01 21.86
N SER A 363 28.40 -21.64 23.11
CA SER A 363 29.54 -20.83 23.57
C SER A 363 30.45 -21.70 24.45
N ARG A 364 31.76 -21.69 24.21
CA ARG A 364 32.74 -22.41 25.03
C ARG A 364 33.99 -21.57 25.31
N GLU A 365 34.41 -21.52 26.56
CA GLU A 365 35.75 -21.08 26.93
C GLU A 365 36.77 -22.12 26.44
N ILE A 366 37.58 -21.74 25.46
CA ILE A 366 38.58 -22.63 24.83
C ILE A 366 39.97 -22.44 25.43
N ILE A 367 40.28 -21.23 25.88
CA ILE A 367 41.52 -20.82 26.55
C ILE A 367 41.11 -19.78 27.61
N GLN A 368 41.91 -19.61 28.68
CA GLN A 368 41.65 -18.59 29.70
C GLN A 368 41.28 -17.25 29.07
N HIS A 369 40.13 -16.71 29.49
CA HIS A 369 39.60 -15.43 29.01
C HIS A 369 39.29 -15.38 27.50
N THR A 370 39.17 -16.53 26.82
CA THR A 370 38.86 -16.63 25.39
C THR A 370 37.65 -17.56 25.17
N VAL A 371 36.56 -16.99 24.66
CA VAL A 371 35.32 -17.72 24.35
C VAL A 371 35.14 -17.84 22.84
N LEU A 372 34.93 -19.07 22.36
CA LEU A 372 34.44 -19.34 21.02
C LEU A 372 32.92 -19.49 21.08
N GLU A 373 32.21 -18.77 20.22
CA GLU A 373 30.77 -18.91 20.06
C GLU A 373 30.43 -19.26 18.61
N VAL A 374 29.60 -20.29 18.45
CA VAL A 374 29.06 -20.70 17.15
C VAL A 374 27.54 -20.62 17.24
N SER A 375 26.94 -19.85 16.33
CA SER A 375 25.51 -19.59 16.30
C SER A 375 24.92 -19.93 14.94
N TYR A 376 23.77 -20.60 14.94
CA TYR A 376 22.92 -20.80 13.79
C TYR A 376 21.57 -20.12 14.04
N VAL A 377 21.07 -19.38 13.07
CA VAL A 377 19.80 -18.65 13.12
C VAL A 377 19.02 -18.94 11.86
N GLY A 378 17.75 -19.33 12.01
CA GLY A 378 16.81 -19.54 10.92
C GLY A 378 15.54 -18.72 11.11
N ASN A 379 14.93 -18.34 9.98
CA ASN A 379 13.71 -17.55 9.93
C ASN A 379 12.90 -17.95 8.69
N GLU A 380 11.60 -18.19 8.87
CA GLU A 380 10.66 -18.49 7.79
C GLU A 380 9.43 -17.59 7.93
N GLY A 381 9.19 -16.76 6.92
CA GLY A 381 8.02 -15.88 6.84
C GLY A 381 6.87 -16.52 6.06
N HIS A 382 5.67 -16.42 6.61
CA HIS A 382 4.43 -16.90 5.99
C HIS A 382 3.38 -15.79 5.94
N HIS A 383 2.42 -15.99 5.03
CA HIS A 383 1.28 -15.09 4.85
C HIS A 383 1.69 -13.62 4.66
N ILE A 384 2.87 -13.40 4.08
CA ILE A 384 3.42 -12.09 3.77
C ILE A 384 2.40 -11.35 2.90
N TRP A 385 2.12 -10.12 3.33
CA TRP A 385 1.18 -9.25 2.64
C TRP A 385 1.69 -8.95 1.23
N ARG A 386 0.87 -9.27 0.24
CA ARG A 386 1.11 -8.96 -1.17
C ARG A 386 0.07 -7.96 -1.62
N ARG A 387 0.57 -6.79 -1.97
CA ARG A 387 -0.22 -5.65 -2.39
C ARG A 387 -0.36 -5.63 -3.91
N GLY A 388 -1.56 -5.33 -4.39
CA GLY A 388 -1.78 -4.98 -5.80
C GLY A 388 -1.65 -6.15 -6.77
N VAL A 389 -1.85 -7.38 -6.29
CA VAL A 389 -1.85 -8.57 -7.14
C VAL A 389 -3.10 -8.53 -8.01
N ASN A 390 -2.94 -8.52 -9.33
CA ASN A 390 -4.11 -8.60 -10.21
C ASN A 390 -4.69 -10.03 -10.18
N PHE A 391 -5.84 -10.23 -9.54
CA PHE A 391 -6.48 -11.54 -9.46
C PHE A 391 -7.02 -12.01 -10.82
N ASN A 392 -7.46 -11.06 -11.64
CA ASN A 392 -7.94 -11.29 -13.00
C ASN A 392 -6.85 -11.02 -14.04
N ASP A 393 -5.64 -11.51 -13.78
CA ASP A 393 -4.50 -11.41 -14.69
C ASP A 393 -4.56 -12.48 -15.79
N VAL A 394 -3.72 -12.31 -16.82
CA VAL A 394 -3.46 -13.30 -17.87
C VAL A 394 -2.94 -14.59 -17.23
N LEU A 395 -3.61 -15.70 -17.54
CA LEU A 395 -3.25 -17.01 -17.00
C LEU A 395 -1.83 -17.40 -17.44
N PRO A 396 -1.01 -18.05 -16.58
CA PRO A 396 0.39 -18.37 -16.88
C PRO A 396 0.62 -19.03 -18.24
N GLN A 397 -0.25 -19.97 -18.63
CA GLN A 397 -0.19 -20.66 -19.92
C GLN A 397 -0.36 -19.73 -21.14
N ASN A 398 -1.05 -18.60 -20.97
CA ASN A 398 -1.33 -17.64 -22.04
C ASN A 398 -0.31 -16.49 -22.08
N ARG A 399 0.53 -16.33 -21.04
CA ARG A 399 1.45 -15.20 -20.92
C ARG A 399 2.46 -15.12 -22.05
N LEU A 400 2.96 -16.26 -22.53
CA LEU A 400 3.90 -16.29 -23.65
C LEU A 400 3.26 -15.77 -24.94
N THR A 401 2.02 -16.18 -25.24
CA THR A 401 1.27 -15.72 -26.41
C THR A 401 1.03 -14.23 -26.34
N VAL A 402 0.56 -13.73 -25.19
CA VAL A 402 0.34 -12.29 -24.97
C VAL A 402 1.65 -11.50 -25.07
N ALA A 403 2.74 -11.99 -24.50
CA ALA A 403 4.04 -11.32 -24.57
C ALA A 403 4.57 -11.23 -26.01
N ARG A 404 4.45 -12.30 -26.81
CA ARG A 404 4.83 -12.27 -28.23
C ARG A 404 3.99 -11.27 -29.02
N ALA A 405 2.69 -11.22 -28.77
CA ALA A 405 1.80 -10.25 -29.39
C ALA A 405 2.10 -8.79 -28.98
N PHE A 406 2.63 -8.57 -27.78
CA PHE A 406 3.10 -7.26 -27.35
C PHE A 406 4.37 -6.80 -28.10
N VAL A 407 5.30 -7.72 -28.36
CA VAL A 407 6.58 -7.41 -29.03
C VAL A 407 6.42 -7.26 -30.54
N ASP A 408 5.65 -8.16 -31.15
CA ASP A 408 5.45 -8.19 -32.60
C ASP A 408 3.97 -8.49 -32.91
N PRO A 409 3.10 -7.46 -32.79
CA PRO A 409 1.67 -7.60 -32.98
C PRO A 409 1.28 -7.98 -34.41
N THR A 410 2.09 -7.66 -35.43
CA THR A 410 1.75 -7.92 -36.84
C THR A 410 1.79 -9.40 -37.19
N HIS A 411 2.66 -10.18 -36.52
CA HIS A 411 2.77 -11.63 -36.77
C HIS A 411 2.09 -12.49 -35.70
N ASN A 412 1.93 -11.99 -34.48
CA ASN A 412 1.49 -12.79 -33.33
C ASN A 412 0.06 -12.51 -32.86
N LEU A 413 -0.65 -11.54 -33.46
CA LEU A 413 -2.08 -11.35 -33.22
C LEU A 413 -2.93 -12.21 -34.17
N PRO A 414 -3.93 -12.95 -33.67
CA PRO A 414 -4.94 -13.56 -34.52
C PRO A 414 -5.62 -12.52 -35.43
N ALA A 415 -5.90 -12.91 -36.67
CA ALA A 415 -6.52 -12.03 -37.65
C ALA A 415 -7.84 -11.44 -37.12
N GLY A 416 -7.99 -10.12 -37.22
CA GLY A 416 -9.18 -9.40 -36.74
C GLY A 416 -9.26 -9.20 -35.22
N THR A 417 -8.18 -9.47 -34.47
CA THR A 417 -8.13 -9.23 -33.02
C THR A 417 -7.13 -8.14 -32.65
N THR A 418 -7.50 -7.32 -31.67
CA THR A 418 -6.61 -6.32 -31.06
C THR A 418 -5.81 -6.94 -29.91
N LEU A 419 -4.67 -6.34 -29.57
CA LEU A 419 -3.89 -6.74 -28.39
C LEU A 419 -4.72 -6.68 -27.10
N SER A 420 -5.56 -5.66 -26.96
CA SER A 420 -6.48 -5.52 -25.82
C SER A 420 -7.48 -6.68 -25.73
N GLN A 421 -8.05 -7.11 -26.86
CA GLN A 421 -8.95 -8.28 -26.91
C GLN A 421 -8.21 -9.58 -26.60
N LEU A 422 -6.99 -9.77 -27.12
CA LEU A 422 -6.18 -10.94 -26.81
C LEU A 422 -5.87 -11.02 -25.31
N VAL A 423 -5.44 -9.92 -24.71
CA VAL A 423 -5.19 -9.82 -23.26
C VAL A 423 -6.46 -10.17 -22.49
N THR A 424 -7.58 -9.55 -22.84
CA THR A 424 -8.88 -9.74 -22.17
C THR A 424 -9.34 -11.20 -22.23
N ASN A 425 -9.29 -11.82 -23.41
CA ASN A 425 -9.66 -13.23 -23.61
C ASN A 425 -8.70 -14.20 -22.90
N SER A 426 -7.47 -13.77 -22.63
CA SER A 426 -6.44 -14.59 -21.97
C SER A 426 -6.46 -14.52 -20.44
N ARG A 427 -7.32 -13.68 -19.86
CA ARG A 427 -7.51 -13.54 -18.40
C ARG A 427 -8.30 -14.70 -17.80
N ARG A 428 -8.24 -14.83 -16.48
CA ARG A 428 -9.06 -15.76 -15.70
C ARG A 428 -10.57 -15.57 -15.97
N PHE A 429 -11.02 -14.32 -16.08
CA PHE A 429 -12.39 -13.91 -16.38
C PHE A 429 -12.39 -12.92 -17.56
N PRO A 430 -12.74 -13.38 -18.78
CA PRO A 430 -12.70 -12.53 -19.97
C PRO A 430 -13.64 -11.32 -19.93
N ASN A 431 -14.81 -11.43 -19.30
CA ASN A 431 -15.80 -10.34 -19.24
C ASN A 431 -15.61 -9.39 -18.04
N LEU A 432 -14.42 -9.38 -17.44
CA LEU A 432 -14.16 -8.63 -16.22
C LEU A 432 -12.82 -7.88 -16.31
N GLY A 433 -12.79 -6.70 -15.72
CA GLY A 433 -11.59 -5.88 -15.67
C GLY A 433 -10.54 -6.44 -14.72
N PRO A 434 -9.40 -5.75 -14.55
CA PRO A 434 -8.41 -6.14 -13.55
C PRO A 434 -9.00 -6.05 -12.14
N ILE A 435 -8.58 -6.95 -11.26
CA ILE A 435 -8.96 -6.92 -9.85
C ILE A 435 -7.68 -6.75 -9.04
N THR A 436 -7.42 -5.52 -8.59
CA THR A 436 -6.25 -5.19 -7.79
C THR A 436 -6.46 -5.65 -6.35
N MET A 437 -5.91 -6.83 -6.04
CA MET A 437 -6.15 -7.54 -4.80
C MET A 437 -5.02 -7.35 -3.78
N SER A 438 -5.41 -7.15 -2.52
CA SER A 438 -4.59 -7.26 -1.32
C SER A 438 -4.78 -8.66 -0.74
N GLU A 439 -3.70 -9.44 -0.67
CA GLU A 439 -3.75 -10.84 -0.23
C GLU A 439 -2.58 -11.19 0.72
N SER A 440 -2.71 -12.30 1.43
CA SER A 440 -1.74 -12.79 2.43
C SER A 440 -1.20 -14.17 2.04
N THR A 441 -0.69 -14.29 0.81
CA THR A 441 -0.25 -15.57 0.21
C THR A 441 1.27 -15.67 0.05
N GLY A 442 2.02 -14.60 0.37
CA GLY A 442 3.48 -14.62 0.23
C GLY A 442 4.12 -15.49 1.30
N ASN A 443 5.14 -16.26 0.91
CA ASN A 443 6.02 -16.96 1.84
C ASN A 443 7.47 -16.60 1.49
N SER A 444 8.36 -16.60 2.47
CA SER A 444 9.80 -16.52 2.20
C SER A 444 10.29 -17.80 1.54
N ASN A 445 11.32 -17.68 0.71
CA ASN A 445 12.05 -18.83 0.13
C ASN A 445 13.17 -19.30 1.04
#